data_AF-A0A8E2VFZ8-F1
#
_entry.id   AF-A0A8E2VFZ8-F1
#
_cell.length_a   1.000
_cell.length_b   1.000
_cell.length_c   1.000
_cell.angle_alpha   90.00
_cell.angle_beta   90.00
_cell.angle_gamma   90.00
#
_symmetry.space_group_name_H-M   'P 1'
#
loop_
_entity.id
_entity.type
_entity.pdbx_description
1 polymer ?
#
loop_
_entity_poly.entity_id
_entity_poly.type
_entity_poly.pdbx_seq_one_letter_code
_entity_poly.pdbx_strand_id
1 'polypeptide(L)'
;MGPQRGMPQRDIVETAEIAQHVQPDEHTVMRMLSPRELFNAQGFPSDYVIEGVRDGLDSDEPTFRPFSKDVQISCCGNSVCPPVAAAIIAANCQHLAVPMQAEEANNA
;
A
#
# COMPACT_ATOMS: atom_id res chain seq x y z
N MET A 1 33.79 4.28 20.72
CA MET A 1 32.71 3.38 20.26
C MET A 1 31.76 3.16 21.42
N GLY A 2 30.61 3.82 21.42
CA GLY A 2 29.57 3.61 22.44
C GLY A 2 28.68 2.42 22.08
N PRO A 3 28.12 1.69 23.04
CA PRO A 3 27.20 0.61 22.76
C PRO A 3 25.91 1.17 22.15
N GLN A 4 25.58 0.71 20.94
CA GLN A 4 24.28 0.94 20.32
C GLN A 4 23.23 0.33 21.25
N ARG A 5 22.49 1.16 21.98
CA ARG A 5 21.27 0.73 22.69
C ARG A 5 20.26 0.34 21.61
N GLY A 6 20.09 -0.96 21.39
CA GLY A 6 19.01 -1.46 20.54
C GLY A 6 17.69 -0.92 21.07
N MET A 7 16.97 -0.16 20.23
CA MET A 7 15.58 0.15 20.53
C MET A 7 14.81 -1.17 20.57
N PRO A 8 14.01 -1.46 21.61
CA PRO A 8 13.12 -2.60 21.55
C PRO A 8 12.15 -2.34 20.39
N GLN A 9 12.12 -3.25 19.41
CA GLN A 9 11.00 -3.33 18.48
C GLN A 9 9.77 -3.55 19.37
N ARG A 10 8.93 -2.53 19.50
CA ARG A 10 7.63 -2.70 20.17
C ARG A 10 6.83 -3.62 19.26
N ASP A 11 6.71 -4.86 19.67
CA ASP A 11 5.88 -5.84 19.01
C ASP A 11 4.45 -5.30 18.93
N ILE A 12 3.96 -5.17 17.70
CA ILE A 12 2.61 -4.70 17.30
C ILE A 12 1.45 -5.56 17.86
N VAL A 13 1.70 -6.45 18.82
CA VAL A 13 0.69 -7.29 19.48
C VAL A 13 -0.04 -6.58 20.64
N GLU A 14 0.38 -5.37 21.04
CA GLU A 14 -0.21 -4.64 22.18
C GLU A 14 -1.51 -3.87 21.84
N THR A 15 -2.19 -4.21 20.72
CA THR A 15 -3.50 -3.62 20.36
C THR A 15 -4.69 -4.50 20.80
N ALA A 16 -4.44 -5.69 21.33
CA ALA A 16 -5.51 -6.64 21.69
C ALA A 16 -6.21 -6.33 23.04
N GLU A 17 -5.57 -5.59 23.96
CA GLU A 17 -6.14 -5.36 25.31
C GLU A 17 -7.18 -4.24 25.39
N ILE A 18 -7.21 -3.32 24.41
CA ILE A 18 -8.13 -2.16 24.44
C ILE A 18 -9.57 -2.55 24.04
N ALA A 19 -9.74 -3.72 23.41
CA ALA A 19 -11.04 -4.17 22.90
C ALA A 19 -12.04 -4.63 23.98
N GLN A 20 -11.61 -4.84 25.23
CA GLN A 20 -12.45 -5.43 26.28
C GLN A 20 -13.48 -4.47 26.91
N HIS A 21 -13.44 -3.18 26.59
CA HIS A 21 -14.34 -2.16 27.18
C HIS A 21 -15.42 -1.62 26.23
N VAL A 22 -15.50 -2.13 24.99
CA VAL A 22 -16.53 -1.69 24.03
C VAL A 22 -17.72 -2.64 24.13
N GLN A 23 -18.83 -2.16 24.71
CA GLN A 23 -20.09 -2.88 24.66
C GLN A 23 -20.56 -2.95 23.20
N PRO A 24 -20.81 -4.14 22.62
CA PRO A 24 -21.34 -4.24 21.26
C PRO A 24 -22.78 -3.72 21.25
N ASP A 25 -22.98 -2.56 20.64
CA ASP A 25 -24.31 -2.10 20.21
C ASP A 25 -24.84 -3.07 19.14
N GLU A 26 -26.12 -3.43 19.26
CA GLU A 26 -26.82 -4.41 18.42
C GLU A 26 -26.97 -4.01 16.94
N HIS A 27 -26.53 -2.80 16.57
CA HIS A 27 -26.58 -2.28 15.21
C HIS A 27 -25.23 -2.15 14.49
N THR A 28 -24.09 -2.41 15.15
CA THR A 28 -22.77 -2.28 14.51
C THR A 28 -22.17 -3.64 14.16
N VAL A 29 -22.34 -4.07 12.91
CA VAL A 29 -21.57 -5.20 12.35
C VAL A 29 -20.19 -4.69 11.92
N MET A 30 -19.20 -4.77 12.82
CA MET A 30 -17.80 -4.57 12.46
C MET A 30 -17.21 -5.87 11.93
N ARG A 31 -16.55 -5.82 10.77
CA ARG A 31 -15.71 -6.92 10.25
C ARG A 31 -14.38 -6.41 9.74
N MET A 32 -13.38 -7.29 9.72
CA MET A 32 -12.12 -7.01 9.04
C MET A 32 -12.35 -6.83 7.54
N LEU A 33 -11.70 -5.81 6.99
CA LEU A 33 -11.67 -5.58 5.55
C LEU A 33 -10.79 -6.64 4.88
N SER A 34 -11.21 -7.10 3.70
CA SER A 34 -10.39 -7.95 2.85
C SER A 34 -9.18 -7.18 2.30
N PRO A 35 -8.09 -7.85 1.89
CA PRO A 35 -6.93 -7.18 1.29
C PRO A 35 -7.32 -6.23 0.15
N ARG A 36 -8.22 -6.66 -0.74
CA ARG A 36 -8.69 -5.81 -1.84
C ARG A 36 -9.42 -4.55 -1.35
N GLU A 37 -10.25 -4.65 -0.33
CA GLU A 37 -10.94 -3.50 0.26
C GLU A 37 -9.94 -2.52 0.90
N LEU A 38 -8.86 -3.02 1.53
CA LEU A 38 -7.81 -2.18 2.09
C LEU A 38 -7.04 -1.39 1.02
N PHE A 39 -6.66 -2.02 -0.10
CA PHE A 39 -6.00 -1.33 -1.22
C PHE A 39 -6.94 -0.31 -1.88
N ASN A 40 -8.22 -0.67 -2.08
CA ASN A 40 -9.20 0.26 -2.66
C ASN A 40 -9.44 1.47 -1.75
N ALA A 41 -9.49 1.29 -0.43
CA ALA A 41 -9.65 2.37 0.53
C ALA A 41 -8.48 3.37 0.51
N GLN A 42 -7.28 2.92 0.14
CA GLN A 42 -6.12 3.78 -0.07
C GLN A 42 -6.12 4.48 -1.44
N GLY A 43 -7.08 4.19 -2.32
CA GLY A 43 -7.14 4.77 -3.66
C GLY A 43 -6.25 4.07 -4.68
N PHE A 44 -5.89 2.80 -4.45
CA PHE A 44 -5.26 1.99 -5.50
C PHE A 44 -6.29 1.64 -6.60
N PRO A 45 -5.86 1.62 -7.87
CA PRO A 45 -6.68 1.12 -8.97
C PRO A 45 -7.14 -0.33 -8.75
N SER A 46 -8.30 -0.69 -9.30
CA SER A 46 -8.86 -2.04 -9.15
C SER A 46 -8.04 -3.12 -9.85
N ASP A 47 -7.29 -2.75 -10.88
CA ASP A 47 -6.35 -3.58 -11.63
C ASP A 47 -4.97 -3.70 -10.97
N TYR A 48 -4.75 -3.04 -9.82
CA TYR A 48 -3.50 -3.19 -9.07
C TYR A 48 -3.33 -4.64 -8.58
N VAL A 49 -2.19 -5.25 -8.96
CA VAL A 49 -1.87 -6.65 -8.65
C VAL A 49 -1.35 -6.75 -7.22
N ILE A 50 -2.13 -7.38 -6.35
CA ILE A 50 -1.79 -7.60 -4.94
C ILE A 50 -1.44 -9.05 -4.64
N GLU A 51 -1.68 -9.95 -5.58
CA GLU A 51 -1.67 -11.40 -5.35
C GLU A 51 -0.27 -12.00 -5.33
N GLY A 52 0.75 -11.25 -5.76
CA GLY A 52 2.11 -11.74 -5.83
C GLY A 52 3.04 -10.81 -6.60
N VAL A 53 4.28 -11.27 -6.76
CA VAL A 53 5.34 -10.56 -7.48
C VAL A 53 5.83 -11.40 -8.65
N ARG A 54 6.25 -10.73 -9.73
CA ARG A 54 6.98 -11.38 -10.82
C ARG A 54 8.46 -11.36 -10.51
N ASP A 55 9.05 -12.54 -10.40
CA ASP A 55 10.49 -12.75 -10.24
C ASP A 55 11.13 -13.01 -11.60
N GLY A 56 12.41 -12.61 -11.74
CA GLY A 56 13.19 -12.87 -12.95
C GLY A 56 12.72 -12.05 -14.16
N LEU A 57 12.39 -10.76 -13.96
CA LEU A 57 12.04 -9.86 -15.06
C LEU A 57 13.15 -9.73 -16.11
N ASP A 58 14.41 -9.98 -15.71
CA ASP A 58 15.59 -9.98 -16.58
C ASP A 58 15.91 -11.36 -17.20
N SER A 59 15.08 -12.38 -16.95
CA SER A 59 15.23 -13.75 -17.45
C SER A 59 14.24 -14.02 -18.59
N ASP A 60 14.60 -14.91 -19.52
CA ASP A 60 13.69 -15.37 -20.60
C ASP A 60 12.43 -16.06 -20.05
N GLU A 61 12.47 -16.55 -18.80
CA GLU A 61 11.36 -17.24 -18.14
C GLU A 61 10.99 -16.56 -16.80
N PRO A 62 10.13 -15.51 -16.83
CA PRO A 62 9.68 -14.86 -15.62
C PRO A 62 8.68 -15.73 -14.85
N THR A 63 8.89 -15.87 -13.55
CA THR A 63 8.04 -16.70 -12.67
C THR A 63 7.18 -15.83 -11.76
N PHE A 64 5.95 -16.29 -11.47
CA PHE A 64 5.06 -15.56 -10.56
C PHE A 64 5.07 -16.21 -9.17
N ARG A 65 5.41 -15.43 -8.16
CA ARG A 65 5.41 -15.85 -6.76
C ARG A 65 4.18 -15.28 -6.03
N PRO A 66 3.23 -16.12 -5.60
CA PRO A 66 2.04 -15.66 -4.90
C PRO A 66 2.35 -15.22 -3.46
N PHE A 67 1.59 -14.24 -2.96
CA PHE A 67 1.64 -13.78 -1.57
C PHE A 67 0.51 -14.37 -0.73
N SER A 68 0.84 -14.73 0.52
CA SER A 68 -0.17 -15.05 1.52
C SER A 68 -0.98 -13.81 1.92
N LYS A 69 -2.17 -14.01 2.49
CA LYS A 69 -3.05 -12.89 2.90
C LYS A 69 -2.36 -11.93 3.87
N ASP A 70 -1.60 -12.45 4.83
CA ASP A 70 -0.89 -11.63 5.82
C ASP A 70 0.19 -10.75 5.17
N VAL A 71 0.89 -11.28 4.17
CA VAL A 71 1.86 -10.51 3.39
C VAL A 71 1.16 -9.40 2.60
N GLN A 72 0.00 -9.68 1.99
CA GLN A 72 -0.77 -8.65 1.28
C GLN A 72 -1.22 -7.52 2.21
N ILE A 73 -1.69 -7.85 3.42
CA ILE A 73 -2.09 -6.87 4.44
C ILE A 73 -0.87 -6.07 4.91
N SER A 74 0.27 -6.74 5.12
CA SER A 74 1.52 -6.06 5.50
C SER A 74 2.01 -5.10 4.41
N CYS A 75 1.97 -5.51 3.13
CA CYS A 75 2.29 -4.65 2.00
C CYS A 75 1.35 -3.44 1.94
N CYS A 76 0.05 -3.66 2.17
CA CYS A 76 -0.94 -2.60 2.24
C CYS A 76 -0.62 -1.57 3.33
N GLY A 77 -0.25 -2.02 4.53
CA GLY A 77 0.08 -1.16 5.68
C GLY A 77 1.39 -0.39 5.53
N ASN A 78 2.34 -0.90 4.73
CA ASN A 78 3.60 -0.23 4.41
C ASN A 78 3.52 0.64 3.14
N SER A 79 2.39 0.61 2.44
CA SER A 79 2.18 1.38 1.23
C SER A 79 1.87 2.84 1.54
N VAL A 80 2.00 3.70 0.52
CA VAL A 80 1.56 5.11 0.58
C VAL A 80 0.32 5.27 -0.26
N CYS A 81 -0.64 6.05 0.25
CA CYS A 81 -1.87 6.43 -0.44
C CYS A 81 -1.55 7.19 -1.74
N PRO A 82 -1.83 6.63 -2.94
CA PRO A 82 -1.48 7.24 -4.23
C PRO A 82 -2.00 8.67 -4.44
N PRO A 83 -3.25 9.03 -4.12
CA PRO A 83 -3.71 10.41 -4.33
C PRO A 83 -2.98 11.42 -3.44
N VAL A 84 -2.62 11.02 -2.22
CA VAL A 84 -1.84 11.87 -1.31
C VAL A 84 -0.41 12.03 -1.81
N ALA A 85 0.23 10.94 -2.24
CA ALA A 85 1.55 10.99 -2.84
C ALA A 85 1.58 11.90 -4.08
N ALA A 86 0.59 11.77 -4.97
CA ALA A 86 0.48 12.61 -6.16
C ALA A 86 0.37 14.10 -5.82
N ALA A 87 -0.44 14.47 -4.82
CA ALA A 87 -0.57 15.86 -4.39
C ALA A 87 0.74 16.43 -3.81
N ILE A 88 1.46 15.64 -3.00
CA ILE A 88 2.75 16.06 -2.43
C ILE A 88 3.79 16.26 -3.53
N ILE A 89 3.86 15.34 -4.49
CA ILE A 89 4.79 15.44 -5.63
C ILE A 89 4.44 16.65 -6.49
N ALA A 90 3.16 16.90 -6.79
CA ALA A 90 2.73 18.07 -7.57
C ALA A 90 3.08 19.39 -6.89
N ALA A 91 3.06 19.44 -5.55
CA ALA A 91 3.44 20.64 -4.80
C ALA A 91 4.96 20.89 -4.79
N ASN A 92 5.78 19.84 -4.72
CA ASN A 92 7.22 19.96 -4.46
C ASN A 92 8.11 19.75 -5.72
N CYS A 93 7.64 19.00 -6.71
CA CYS A 93 8.44 18.53 -7.83
C CYS A 93 8.04 19.15 -9.17
N GLN A 94 7.46 20.35 -9.18
CA GLN A 94 7.04 21.04 -10.40
C GLN A 94 8.18 21.20 -11.42
N HIS A 95 9.42 21.35 -10.94
CA HIS A 95 10.62 21.46 -11.77
C HIS A 95 11.01 20.15 -12.49
N LEU A 96 10.48 18.99 -12.06
CA LEU A 96 10.68 17.69 -12.70
C LEU A 96 9.51 17.32 -13.62
N ALA A 97 8.46 18.14 -13.67
CA ALA A 97 7.30 17.86 -14.49
C ALA A 97 7.71 17.92 -15.97
N VAL A 98 7.62 16.78 -16.65
CA VAL A 98 7.75 16.73 -18.10
C VAL A 98 6.47 17.32 -18.68
N PRO A 99 6.54 18.40 -19.48
CA PRO A 99 5.34 18.90 -20.14
C PRO A 99 4.79 17.75 -21.00
N MET A 100 3.52 17.38 -20.77
CA MET A 100 2.83 16.46 -21.65
C MET A 100 2.86 17.08 -23.04
N GLN A 101 3.68 16.52 -23.94
CA GLN A 101 3.59 16.86 -25.35
C GLN A 101 2.20 16.43 -25.78
N ALA A 102 1.33 17.40 -26.05
CA ALA A 102 0.07 17.16 -26.71
C ALA A 102 0.41 16.50 -28.05
N GLU A 103 0.23 15.17 -28.12
CA GLU A 103 0.36 14.42 -29.37
C GLU A 103 -0.45 15.15 -30.43
N GLU A 104 0.24 15.44 -31.52
CA GLU A 104 -0.17 16.36 -32.55
C GLU A 104 -1.52 15.95 -33.12
N ALA A 105 -2.50 16.84 -32.99
CA ALA A 105 -3.71 16.89 -33.80
C ALA A 105 -3.38 17.25 -35.26
N ASN A 106 -2.45 16.51 -35.87
CA ASN A 106 -1.99 16.67 -37.24
C ASN A 106 -1.78 15.30 -37.89
N ASN A 107 -2.86 14.54 -38.03
CA ASN A 107 -2.98 13.67 -39.19
C ASN A 107 -4.22 14.13 -39.96
N ALA A 108 -3.92 14.93 -40.99
CA ALA A 108 -4.83 15.40 -42.02
C ALA A 108 -5.39 14.23 -42.86
#